data_AF-A0A3D2SVC0-F1
#
_entry.id   AF-A0A3D2SVC0-F1
#
_cell.length_a   1.000
_cell.length_b   1.000
_cell.length_c   1.000
_cell.angle_alpha   90.00
_cell.angle_beta   90.00
_cell.angle_gamma   90.00
#
_symmetry.space_group_name_H-M   'P 1'
#
loop_
_entity.id
_entity.type
_entity.pdbx_description
1 polymer ?
#
loop_
_entity_poly.entity_id
_entity_poly.type
_entity_poly.pdbx_seq_one_letter_code
_entity_poly.pdbx_strand_id
1 'polypeptide(L)'
;MVFVCDEELETLQLSCMTNICFDDEAQNYIPTTLMSINANLWLGHFIFRKDDNGNGQLVFRHTMSLRSTSVQSGHDCLKSLIDTAIQECDRFYPLFNLVQTKDVSNPAKLNLALSDCHGIS
;
A
#
# COMPACT_ATOMS: atom_id res chain seq x y z
N MET A 1 -9.15 -7.11 -3.19
CA MET A 1 -9.34 -5.65 -3.39
C MET A 1 -10.78 -5.30 -3.03
N VAL A 2 -11.04 -4.14 -2.43
CA VAL A 2 -12.36 -3.69 -1.97
C VAL A 2 -12.56 -2.23 -2.40
N PHE A 3 -13.78 -1.88 -2.80
CA PHE A 3 -14.18 -0.53 -3.15
C PHE A 3 -15.26 -0.05 -2.19
N VAL A 4 -15.13 1.19 -1.72
CA VAL A 4 -16.10 1.85 -0.84
C VAL A 4 -16.43 3.20 -1.44
N CYS A 5 -17.71 3.42 -1.73
CA CYS A 5 -18.23 4.71 -2.18
C CYS A 5 -18.86 5.44 -1.00
N ASP A 6 -18.58 6.73 -0.88
CA ASP A 6 -19.24 7.62 0.06
C ASP A 6 -19.95 8.72 -0.74
N GLU A 7 -21.28 8.70 -0.71
CA GLU A 7 -22.13 9.61 -1.50
C GLU A 7 -22.12 11.04 -0.95
N GLU A 8 -21.99 11.22 0.36
CA GLU A 8 -21.97 12.54 1.00
C GLU A 8 -20.65 13.27 0.73
N LEU A 9 -19.55 12.53 0.84
CA LEU A 9 -18.22 13.04 0.51
C LEU A 9 -17.95 13.09 -0.99
N GLU A 10 -18.79 12.42 -1.79
CA GLU A 10 -18.59 12.20 -3.22
C GLU A 10 -17.18 11.65 -3.49
N THR A 11 -16.86 10.53 -2.84
CA THR A 11 -15.54 9.89 -2.94
C THR A 11 -15.63 8.39 -3.18
N LEU A 12 -14.62 7.87 -3.87
CA LEU A 12 -14.38 6.44 -4.03
C LEU A 12 -13.04 6.08 -3.37
N GLN A 13 -13.08 5.16 -2.42
CA GLN A 13 -11.89 4.58 -1.81
C GLN A 13 -11.67 3.16 -2.33
N LEU A 14 -10.46 2.91 -2.84
CA LEU A 14 -9.95 1.59 -3.15
C LEU A 14 -9.06 1.12 -2.00
N SER A 15 -9.22 -0.15 -1.62
CA SER A 15 -8.31 -0.87 -0.71
C SER A 15 -7.80 -2.15 -1.37
N CYS A 16 -6.49 -2.29 -1.55
CA CYS A 16 -5.83 -3.48 -2.07
C CYS A 16 -5.03 -4.16 -0.96
N MET A 17 -5.42 -5.37 -0.59
CA MET A 17 -4.79 -6.14 0.47
C MET A 17 -3.62 -6.93 -0.11
N THR A 18 -2.47 -6.86 0.55
CA THR A 18 -1.29 -7.66 0.19
C THR A 18 -1.47 -9.10 0.63
N ASN A 19 -0.85 -10.04 -0.09
CA ASN A 19 -0.89 -11.46 0.26
C ASN A 19 0.28 -11.85 1.19
N ILE A 20 0.53 -11.03 2.23
CA ILE A 20 1.57 -11.27 3.23
C ILE A 20 0.92 -11.12 4.61
N CYS A 21 1.05 -12.16 5.44
CA CYS A 21 0.68 -12.12 6.84
C CYS A 21 1.93 -11.93 7.70
N PHE A 22 1.85 -11.00 8.64
CA PHE A 22 2.95 -10.66 9.53
C PHE A 22 2.79 -11.27 10.91
N ASP A 23 3.81 -12.00 11.35
CA ASP A 23 3.90 -12.49 12.72
C ASP A 23 4.23 -11.37 13.72
N ASP A 24 4.03 -11.62 15.02
CA ASP A 24 4.18 -10.59 16.06
C ASP A 24 5.56 -9.93 16.11
N GLU A 25 6.61 -10.66 15.74
CA GLU A 25 7.97 -10.11 15.75
C GLU A 25 8.20 -9.22 14.52
N ALA A 26 7.77 -9.66 13.34
CA ALA A 26 7.84 -8.88 12.10
C ALA A 26 7.01 -7.59 12.20
N GLN A 27 5.88 -7.62 12.92
CA GLN A 27 5.03 -6.46 13.17
C GLN A 27 5.76 -5.28 13.84
N ASN A 28 6.83 -5.54 14.61
CA ASN A 28 7.62 -4.47 15.25
C ASN A 28 8.34 -3.57 14.24
N TYR A 29 8.63 -4.08 13.05
CA TYR A 29 9.34 -3.33 11.99
C TYR A 29 8.38 -2.56 11.05
N ILE A 30 7.08 -2.86 11.10
CA ILE A 30 6.08 -2.29 10.21
C ILE A 30 5.94 -0.77 10.36
N PRO A 31 5.83 -0.17 11.57
CA PRO A 31 5.59 1.27 11.70
C PRO A 31 6.66 2.12 11.00
N THR A 32 7.94 1.82 11.22
CA THR A 32 9.07 2.55 10.61
C THR A 32 9.16 2.30 9.10
N THR A 33 8.87 1.06 8.66
CA THR A 33 8.83 0.71 7.24
C THR A 33 7.75 1.50 6.51
N LEU A 34 6.53 1.53 7.05
CA LEU A 34 5.42 2.28 6.47
C LEU A 34 5.66 3.78 6.44
N MET A 35 6.26 4.35 7.49
CA MET A 35 6.64 5.77 7.51
C MET A 35 7.58 6.12 6.34
N SER A 36 8.57 5.26 6.07
CA SER A 36 9.55 5.47 5.01
C SER A 36 8.94 5.31 3.60
N ILE A 37 8.08 4.30 3.42
CA ILE A 37 7.37 4.06 2.15
C ILE A 37 6.40 5.21 1.87
N ASN A 38 5.52 5.52 2.82
CA ASN A 38 4.44 6.49 2.63
C ASN A 38 4.98 7.92 2.42
N ALA A 39 6.18 8.24 2.92
CA ALA A 39 6.84 9.53 2.65
C ALA A 39 7.14 9.74 1.15
N ASN A 40 7.21 8.66 0.36
CA ASN A 40 7.55 8.71 -1.06
C ASN A 40 6.38 8.29 -1.97
N LEU A 41 5.21 7.96 -1.40
CA LEU A 41 4.02 7.63 -2.16
C LEU A 41 3.24 8.90 -2.48
N TRP A 42 3.01 9.11 -3.77
CA TRP A 42 2.22 10.24 -4.25
C TRP A 42 0.74 9.89 -4.31
N LEU A 43 0.44 8.67 -4.74
CA LEU A 43 -0.91 8.16 -4.92
C LEU A 43 -1.19 7.10 -3.86
N GLY A 44 -2.02 7.44 -2.88
CA GLY A 44 -2.41 6.54 -1.81
C GLY A 44 -1.35 6.36 -0.71
N HIS A 45 -1.53 5.32 0.11
CA HIS A 45 -0.62 4.96 1.21
C HIS A 45 -0.87 3.52 1.66
N PHE A 46 0.12 2.90 2.31
CA PHE A 46 -0.06 1.63 2.99
C PHE A 46 -0.52 1.84 4.43
N ILE A 47 -1.46 1.00 4.87
CA ILE A 47 -1.91 0.89 6.25
C ILE A 47 -1.66 -0.53 6.77
N PHE A 48 -1.40 -0.62 8.06
CA PHE A 48 -1.34 -1.87 8.80
C PHE A 48 -2.68 -2.14 9.49
N ARG A 49 -3.17 -3.38 9.40
CA ARG A 49 -4.36 -3.85 10.10
C ARG A 49 -4.07 -5.21 10.71
N LYS A 50 -4.66 -5.49 11.87
CA LYS A 50 -4.71 -6.85 12.42
C LYS A 50 -6.03 -7.51 12.03
N ASP A 51 -5.98 -8.78 11.68
CA ASP A 51 -7.17 -9.60 11.57
C ASP A 51 -7.66 -10.08 12.95
N ASP A 52 -8.78 -10.79 12.97
CA ASP A 52 -9.40 -11.30 14.20
C ASP A 52 -8.51 -12.33 14.94
N ASN A 53 -7.53 -12.92 14.26
CA ASN A 53 -6.57 -13.86 14.83
C ASN A 53 -5.28 -13.17 15.30
N GLY A 54 -5.19 -11.84 15.19
CA GLY A 54 -4.03 -11.05 15.58
C GLY A 54 -2.91 -10.98 14.53
N ASN A 55 -3.08 -11.64 13.38
CA ASN A 55 -2.08 -11.58 12.31
C ASN A 55 -2.12 -10.21 11.64
N GLY A 56 -0.93 -9.66 11.38
CA GLY A 56 -0.79 -8.39 10.70
C GLY A 56 -0.97 -8.52 9.19
N GLN A 57 -1.66 -7.57 8.57
CA GLN A 57 -1.81 -7.48 7.11
C GLN A 57 -1.59 -6.04 6.66
N LEU A 58 -1.00 -5.88 5.47
CA LEU A 58 -0.83 -4.59 4.83
C LEU A 58 -1.87 -4.38 3.74
N VAL A 59 -2.42 -3.17 3.71
CA VAL A 59 -3.41 -2.75 2.74
C VAL A 59 -2.96 -1.44 2.11
N PHE A 60 -2.83 -1.42 0.78
CA PHE A 60 -2.70 -0.18 0.03
C PHE A 60 -4.07 0.48 -0.08
N ARG A 61 -4.16 1.76 0.26
CA ARG A 61 -5.40 2.54 0.22
C ARG A 61 -5.23 3.77 -0.65
N HIS A 62 -6.14 3.95 -1.59
CA HIS A 62 -6.19 5.13 -2.46
C HIS A 62 -7.61 5.69 -2.47
N THR A 63 -7.77 6.98 -2.19
CA THR A 63 -9.07 7.67 -2.21
C THR A 63 -9.06 8.71 -3.32
N MET A 64 -10.12 8.73 -4.11
CA MET A 64 -10.33 9.71 -5.17
C MET A 64 -11.64 10.47 -4.96
N SER A 65 -11.61 11.78 -5.22
CA SER A 65 -12.83 12.59 -5.27
C SER A 65 -13.55 12.38 -6.60
N LEU A 66 -14.86 12.15 -6.52
CA LEU A 66 -15.74 12.01 -7.69
C LEU A 66 -16.18 13.39 -8.23
N ARG A 67 -16.06 14.45 -7.42
CA ARG A 67 -16.41 15.85 -7.78
C ARG A 67 -15.66 16.38 -9.00
N SER A 68 -14.43 15.92 -9.21
CA SER A 68 -13.53 16.42 -10.27
C SER A 68 -13.50 15.54 -11.53
N THR A 69 -14.36 14.51 -11.62
CA THR A 69 -14.27 13.48 -12.69
C THR A 69 -14.87 13.89 -14.03
N SER A 70 -15.32 15.14 -14.21
CA SER A 70 -16.04 15.57 -15.42
C SER A 70 -15.26 15.45 -16.73
N VAL A 71 -13.95 15.24 -16.69
CA VAL A 71 -13.05 15.21 -17.87
C VAL A 71 -12.66 13.79 -18.31
N GLN A 72 -12.82 12.76 -17.45
CA GLN A 72 -12.41 11.38 -17.74
C GLN A 72 -13.62 10.44 -17.65
N SER A 73 -13.69 9.43 -18.52
CA SER A 73 -14.71 8.38 -18.37
C SER A 73 -14.53 7.67 -17.02
N GLY A 74 -15.63 7.37 -16.32
CA GLY A 74 -15.57 6.67 -15.03
C GLY A 74 -14.82 5.33 -15.10
N HIS A 75 -14.82 4.69 -16.28
CA HIS A 75 -14.05 3.49 -16.57
C HIS A 75 -12.53 3.73 -16.48
N ASP A 76 -12.00 4.76 -17.16
CA ASP A 76 -10.54 4.98 -17.19
C ASP A 76 -10.03 5.43 -15.82
N CYS A 77 -10.85 6.20 -15.09
CA CYS A 77 -10.61 6.54 -13.70
C CYS A 77 -10.46 5.28 -12.82
N LEU A 78 -11.42 4.36 -12.91
CA LEU A 78 -11.38 3.12 -12.15
C LEU A 78 -10.18 2.24 -12.57
N LYS A 79 -9.90 2.15 -13.86
CA LYS A 79 -8.75 1.41 -14.38
C LYS A 79 -7.43 1.98 -13.83
N SER A 80 -7.26 3.30 -13.86
CA SER A 80 -6.08 3.98 -13.33
C SER A 80 -5.88 3.70 -11.83
N LEU A 81 -6.97 3.72 -11.04
CA LEU A 81 -6.94 3.37 -9.62
C LEU A 81 -6.49 1.92 -9.38
N ILE A 82 -7.03 0.98 -10.15
CA ILE A 82 -6.70 -0.45 -10.05
C ILE A 82 -5.24 -0.69 -10.44
N ASP A 83 -4.82 -0.16 -11.59
CA ASP A 83 -3.47 -0.32 -12.12
C ASP A 83 -2.43 0.24 -11.13
N THR A 84 -2.68 1.44 -10.60
CA THR A 84 -1.82 2.07 -9.57
C THR A 84 -1.73 1.17 -8.34
N ALA A 85 -2.86 0.68 -7.84
CA ALA A 85 -2.86 -0.14 -6.63
C ALA A 85 -2.13 -1.47 -6.80
N ILE A 86 -2.27 -2.13 -7.96
CA ILE A 86 -1.54 -3.36 -8.28
C ILE A 86 -0.04 -3.06 -8.38
N GLN A 87 0.33 -2.02 -9.13
CA GLN A 87 1.72 -1.62 -9.32
C GLN A 87 2.41 -1.33 -7.99
N GLU A 88 1.76 -0.58 -7.09
CA GLU A 88 2.34 -0.27 -5.77
C GLU A 88 2.42 -1.52 -4.88
N CYS A 89 1.41 -2.41 -4.91
CA CYS A 89 1.47 -3.66 -4.15
C CYS A 89 2.62 -4.56 -4.62
N ASP A 90 2.80 -4.70 -5.94
CA ASP A 90 3.86 -5.53 -6.53
C ASP A 90 5.24 -4.90 -6.30
N ARG A 91 5.36 -3.58 -6.43
CA ARG A 91 6.62 -2.83 -6.21
C ARG A 91 7.17 -3.01 -4.81
N PHE A 92 6.31 -3.00 -3.80
CA PHE A 92 6.72 -3.15 -2.40
C PHE A 92 6.62 -4.56 -1.84
N TYR A 93 6.07 -5.52 -2.61
CA TYR A 93 5.99 -6.92 -2.18
C TYR A 93 7.34 -7.50 -1.72
N PRO A 94 8.47 -7.32 -2.45
CA PRO A 94 9.77 -7.86 -2.03
C PRO A 94 10.24 -7.28 -0.70
N LEU A 95 10.04 -5.99 -0.48
CA LEU A 95 10.38 -5.31 0.77
C LEU A 95 9.58 -5.85 1.95
N PHE A 96 8.26 -5.99 1.77
CA PHE A 96 7.37 -6.57 2.78
C PHE A 96 7.71 -8.02 3.09
N ASN A 97 8.06 -8.81 2.08
CA ASN A 97 8.51 -10.18 2.28
C ASN A 97 9.83 -10.24 3.08
N LEU A 98 10.77 -9.33 2.80
CA LEU A 98 12.04 -9.22 3.54
C LEU A 98 11.81 -8.86 5.02
N VAL A 99 10.89 -7.94 5.29
CA VAL A 99 10.44 -7.61 6.65
C VAL A 99 9.86 -8.84 7.35
N GLN A 100 8.99 -9.59 6.66
CA GLN A 100 8.38 -10.80 7.23
C GLN A 100 9.41 -11.92 7.50
N THR A 101 10.41 -12.09 6.63
CA THR A 101 11.50 -13.06 6.88
C THR A 101 12.52 -12.57 7.92
N LYS A 102 12.32 -11.37 8.49
CA LYS A 102 13.16 -10.76 9.53
C LYS A 102 14.62 -10.58 9.13
N ASP A 103 14.91 -10.54 7.83
CA ASP A 103 16.26 -10.21 7.30
C ASP A 103 16.48 -8.68 7.25
N VAL A 104 15.82 -7.96 8.15
CA VAL A 104 15.86 -6.51 8.35
C VAL A 104 16.82 -6.08 9.47
N SER A 105 17.55 -7.03 10.07
CA SER A 105 18.52 -6.76 11.15
C SER A 105 19.69 -5.85 10.73
N ASN A 106 19.86 -5.58 9.43
CA ASN A 106 20.77 -4.59 8.90
C ASN A 106 19.99 -3.40 8.27
N PRO A 107 20.03 -2.19 8.85
CA PRO A 107 19.35 -1.02 8.30
C PRO A 107 19.82 -0.66 6.88
N ALA A 108 21.05 -1.05 6.49
CA ALA A 108 21.52 -0.88 5.11
C ALA A 108 20.76 -1.79 4.11
N LYS A 109 20.35 -2.99 4.52
CA LYS A 109 19.51 -3.87 3.66
C LYS A 109 18.13 -3.27 3.45
N LEU A 110 17.54 -2.69 4.50
CA LEU A 110 16.24 -2.02 4.40
C LEU A 110 16.30 -0.80 3.48
N ASN A 111 17.33 0.05 3.64
CA ASN A 111 17.53 1.21 2.79
C ASN A 111 17.82 0.84 1.33
N LEU A 112 18.57 -0.25 1.09
CA LEU A 112 18.82 -0.77 -0.25
C LEU A 112 17.53 -1.27 -0.89
N ALA A 113 16.75 -2.08 -0.17
CA ALA A 113 15.47 -2.58 -0.66
C ALA A 113 14.47 -1.44 -0.92
N LEU A 114 14.47 -0.39 -0.09
CA LEU A 114 13.69 0.82 -0.37
C LEU A 114 14.16 1.51 -1.65
N SER A 115 15.48 1.64 -1.85
CA SER A 115 16.07 2.26 -3.04
C SER A 115 15.71 1.50 -4.32
N ASP A 116 15.66 0.17 -4.26
CA ASP A 116 15.24 -0.67 -5.40
C ASP A 116 13.75 -0.47 -5.71
N CYS A 117 12.91 -0.19 -4.71
CA CYS A 117 11.52 0.19 -4.93
C CYS A 117 11.41 1.57 -5.60
N HIS A 118 12.36 2.50 -5.42
CA HIS A 118 12.30 3.85 -6.01
C HIS A 118 12.58 3.91 -7.53
N GLY A 119 13.05 2.84 -8.17
CA GLY A 119 13.08 2.75 -9.65
C GLY A 119 11.70 2.34 -10.16
N ILE A 120 10.95 3.13 -10.95
CA ILE A 120 11.28 3.81 -12.20
C ILE A 120 10.52 5.16 -12.21
N SER A 121 11.23 6.26 -12.48
CA SER A 121 10.63 7.53 -12.96
C SER A 121 10.64 7.58 -14.48
#